data_AF-A0A7S3N6Q1-F1
#
_entry.id   AF-A0A7S3N6Q1-F1
#
_cell.length_a   1.000
_cell.length_b   1.000
_cell.length_c   1.000
_cell.angle_alpha   90.00
_cell.angle_beta   90.00
_cell.angle_gamma   90.00
#
_symmetry.space_group_name_H-M   'P 1'
#
loop_
_entity.id
_entity.type
_entity.pdbx_description
1 polymer ?
#
loop_
_entity_poly.entity_id
_entity_poly.type
_entity_poly.pdbx_seq_one_letter_code
_entity_poly.pdbx_strand_id
1 'polypeptide(L)'
;DSKLTRLLKDSLGGNSRTVMIANISPSHLCYEDSNNTLKYANRAKNIKTSYMKNIKHVEHHISEYTNIISQLKDEISSLKLRLSYETSPIQVVDDTAEDSSRREKEFDIHLLEEYLEKLSDHFIEETKLTKRVDELNNKLSLCKLYTVNTKILVAQCQQRFGSDHSKTKQVKKELEILHNNERDFIDKLSSSVKVINEIKDRRANLK
;
A
#
# COMPACT_ATOMS: atom_id res chain seq x y z
N ASP A 1 25.95 7.82 26.58
CA ASP A 1 24.99 7.34 25.56
C ASP A 1 25.54 6.08 24.92
N SER A 2 24.75 5.02 24.75
CA SER A 2 25.24 3.70 24.36
C SER A 2 24.86 3.34 22.92
N LYS A 3 25.60 2.42 22.28
CA LYS A 3 25.23 1.92 20.93
C LYS A 3 23.84 1.28 20.91
N LEU A 4 23.45 0.61 22.01
CA LEU A 4 22.14 -0.01 22.17
C LEU A 4 21.02 1.04 22.21
N THR A 5 21.19 2.10 23.00
CA THR A 5 20.20 3.19 23.11
C THR A 5 20.05 3.98 21.80
N ARG A 6 21.11 4.03 20.97
CA ARG A 6 21.04 4.63 19.63
C ARG A 6 20.19 3.81 18.66
N LEU A 7 20.29 2.49 18.70
CA LEU A 7 19.47 1.60 17.87
C LEU A 7 18.00 1.59 18.32
N LEU A 8 17.75 1.71 19.62
CA LEU A 8 16.41 1.68 20.21
C LEU A 8 15.75 3.06 20.35
N LYS A 9 16.33 4.10 19.74
CA LYS A 9 15.85 5.47 19.87
C LYS A 9 14.37 5.60 19.47
N ASP A 10 13.99 4.96 18.37
CA ASP A 10 12.61 5.00 17.88
C ASP A 10 11.67 4.16 18.75
N SER A 11 12.18 3.10 19.39
CA SER A 11 11.39 2.24 20.28
C SER A 11 11.15 2.84 21.67
N LEU A 12 12.06 3.66 22.19
CA LEU A 12 12.00 4.19 23.57
C LEU A 12 11.39 5.61 23.65
N GLY A 13 10.81 6.12 22.57
CA GLY A 13 10.18 7.44 22.54
C GLY A 13 9.84 7.98 21.15
N GLY A 14 10.13 7.23 20.08
CA GLY A 14 9.79 7.60 18.71
C GLY A 14 8.55 6.86 18.17
N ASN A 15 8.55 6.65 16.85
CA ASN A 15 7.44 6.04 16.13
C ASN A 15 7.45 4.51 16.26
N SER A 16 7.00 4.00 17.40
CA SER A 16 6.88 2.56 17.63
C SER A 16 5.79 2.22 18.64
N ARG A 17 5.28 0.98 18.56
CA ARG A 17 4.45 0.38 19.60
C ARG A 17 5.33 -0.53 20.44
N THR A 18 5.68 -0.09 21.64
CA THR A 18 6.69 -0.76 22.47
C THR A 18 6.06 -1.41 23.69
N VAL A 19 6.50 -2.63 23.99
CA VAL A 19 6.14 -3.39 25.20
C VAL A 19 7.42 -3.80 25.91
N MET A 20 7.49 -3.57 27.23
CA MET A 20 8.56 -4.06 28.08
C MET A 20 8.06 -5.25 28.89
N ILE A 21 8.79 -6.36 28.86
CA ILE A 21 8.56 -7.53 29.71
C ILE A 21 9.64 -7.53 30.78
N ALA A 22 9.24 -7.48 32.05
CA ALA A 22 10.14 -7.50 33.19
C ALA A 22 10.15 -8.91 33.82
N ASN A 23 11.29 -9.60 33.72
CA ASN A 23 11.48 -10.91 34.30
C ASN A 23 12.06 -10.77 35.71
N ILE A 24 11.41 -11.39 36.70
CA ILE A 24 11.84 -11.36 38.10
C ILE A 24 11.90 -12.77 38.67
N SER A 25 12.73 -12.95 39.70
CA SER A 25 12.85 -14.21 40.45
C SER A 25 12.04 -14.12 41.74
N PRO A 26 11.28 -15.16 42.12
CA PRO A 26 10.55 -15.19 43.39
C PRO A 26 11.45 -15.49 44.61
N SER A 27 12.75 -15.69 44.42
CA SER A 27 13.69 -16.00 45.51
C SER A 27 14.00 -14.76 46.36
N HIS A 28 14.03 -14.93 47.68
CA HIS A 28 14.42 -13.90 48.64
C HIS A 28 15.86 -13.40 48.41
N LEU A 29 16.75 -14.25 47.89
CA LEU A 29 18.13 -13.90 47.57
C LEU A 29 18.23 -12.85 46.45
N CYS A 30 17.22 -12.78 45.58
CA CYS A 30 17.17 -11.85 44.44
C CYS A 30 16.20 -10.68 44.69
N TYR A 31 15.85 -10.42 45.96
CA TYR A 31 14.88 -9.39 46.33
C TYR A 31 15.31 -7.99 45.86
N GLU A 32 16.57 -7.61 46.12
CA GLU A 32 17.14 -6.32 45.71
C GLU A 32 17.06 -6.12 44.18
N ASP A 33 17.52 -7.10 43.40
CA ASP A 33 17.52 -7.03 41.94
C ASP A 33 16.10 -7.03 41.34
N SER A 34 15.19 -7.81 41.94
CA SER A 34 13.79 -7.84 41.53
C SER A 34 13.12 -6.49 41.81
N ASN A 35 13.41 -5.87 42.96
CA ASN A 35 12.92 -4.53 43.29
C ASN A 35 13.46 -3.48 42.31
N ASN A 36 14.74 -3.55 41.96
CA ASN A 36 15.35 -2.65 40.97
C ASN A 36 14.74 -2.80 39.58
N THR A 37 14.50 -4.04 39.15
CA THR A 37 13.83 -4.36 37.88
C THR A 37 12.41 -3.79 37.84
N LEU A 38 11.63 -3.97 38.91
CA LEU A 38 10.28 -3.43 39.01
C LEU A 38 10.26 -1.90 39.02
N LYS A 39 11.20 -1.25 39.72
CA LYS A 39 11.37 0.21 39.67
C LYS A 39 11.68 0.71 38.26
N TYR A 40 12.48 -0.01 37.48
CA TYR A 40 12.74 0.32 36.08
C TYR A 40 11.50 0.13 35.21
N ALA A 41 10.79 -0.99 35.36
CA ALA A 41 9.56 -1.25 34.63
C ALA A 41 8.49 -0.18 34.91
N ASN A 42 8.36 0.26 36.18
CA ASN A 42 7.42 1.31 36.56
C ASN A 42 7.78 2.66 35.92
N ARG A 43 9.07 2.98 35.78
CA ARG A 43 9.52 4.17 35.04
C ARG A 43 9.23 4.04 33.54
N ALA A 44 9.51 2.87 32.95
CA ALA A 44 9.29 2.62 31.53
C ALA A 44 7.80 2.70 31.15
N LYS A 45 6.88 2.32 32.04
CA LYS A 45 5.43 2.47 31.87
C LYS A 45 5.00 3.91 31.55
N ASN A 46 5.73 4.91 32.09
CA ASN A 46 5.37 6.32 31.93
C ASN A 46 5.93 6.94 30.64
N ILE A 47 6.70 6.20 29.86
CA ILE A 47 7.23 6.66 28.58
C ILE A 47 6.08 6.71 27.57
N LYS A 48 5.75 7.92 27.09
CA LYS A 48 4.75 8.13 26.06
C LYS A 48 5.38 8.00 24.68
N THR A 49 4.94 7.03 23.89
CA THR A 49 5.33 6.87 22.49
C THR A 49 4.22 7.40 21.59
N SER A 50 4.56 8.20 20.58
CA SER A 50 3.64 8.60 19.52
C SER A 50 3.92 7.74 18.30
N TYR A 51 2.97 6.89 17.91
CA TYR A 51 3.12 6.05 16.73
C TYR A 51 2.24 6.56 15.59
N MET A 52 2.80 6.63 14.39
CA MET A 52 2.11 6.89 13.13
C MET A 52 2.33 5.72 12.20
N LYS A 53 1.27 5.31 11.49
CA LYS A 53 1.38 4.24 10.51
C LYS A 53 2.30 4.71 9.38
N ASN A 54 3.35 3.93 9.12
CA ASN A 54 4.31 4.21 8.04
C ASN A 54 3.67 3.89 6.69
N ILE A 55 2.70 4.69 6.28
CA ILE A 55 2.10 4.61 4.95
C ILE A 55 2.97 5.45 4.02
N LYS A 56 3.69 4.79 3.11
CA LYS A 56 4.23 5.47 1.95
C LYS A 56 3.05 5.69 1.00
N HIS A 57 2.40 6.85 1.06
CA HIS A 57 1.39 7.20 0.07
C HIS A 57 2.09 7.39 -1.28
N VAL A 58 2.01 6.38 -2.14
CA VAL A 58 2.25 6.52 -3.60
C VAL A 58 1.04 7.22 -4.27
N GLU A 59 -0.04 7.42 -3.50
CA GLU A 59 -1.36 7.84 -3.95
C GLU A 59 -1.49 9.34 -4.27
N HIS A 60 -0.63 10.20 -3.68
CA HIS A 60 -0.67 11.65 -3.90
C HIS A 60 -0.38 12.07 -5.35
N HIS A 61 0.14 11.15 -6.14
CA HIS A 61 0.56 11.39 -7.51
C HIS A 61 -0.59 11.34 -8.51
N ILE A 62 -1.65 10.55 -8.29
CA ILE A 62 -2.62 10.27 -9.37
C ILE A 62 -3.47 11.50 -9.67
N SER A 63 -3.99 12.18 -8.65
CA SER A 63 -4.79 13.41 -8.81
C SER A 63 -3.96 14.61 -9.26
N GLU A 64 -2.72 14.72 -8.80
CA GLU A 64 -1.80 15.76 -9.28
C GLU A 64 -1.37 15.52 -10.72
N TYR A 65 -1.10 14.26 -11.12
CA TYR A 65 -0.78 13.93 -12.50
C TYR A 65 -1.97 14.15 -13.43
N THR A 66 -3.22 13.87 -13.02
CA THR A 66 -4.39 14.24 -13.84
C THR A 66 -4.50 15.74 -14.07
N ASN A 67 -4.18 16.55 -13.05
CA ASN A 67 -4.18 18.01 -13.18
C ASN A 67 -3.04 18.51 -14.08
N ILE A 68 -1.84 17.97 -13.92
CA ILE A 68 -0.67 18.31 -14.75
C ILE A 68 -0.93 17.92 -16.21
N ILE A 69 -1.49 16.74 -16.47
CA ILE A 69 -1.84 16.30 -17.82
C ILE A 69 -2.89 17.21 -18.45
N SER A 70 -3.90 17.65 -17.68
CA SER A 70 -4.90 18.62 -18.17
C SER A 70 -4.25 19.95 -18.53
N GLN A 71 -3.40 20.49 -17.64
CA GLN A 71 -2.70 21.76 -17.87
C GLN A 71 -1.79 21.70 -19.10
N LEU A 72 -1.05 20.61 -19.29
CA LEU A 72 -0.20 20.41 -20.47
C LEU A 72 -1.02 20.30 -21.75
N LYS A 73 -2.20 19.64 -21.72
CA LYS A 73 -3.12 19.60 -22.88
C LYS A 73 -3.67 20.98 -23.23
N ASP A 74 -4.01 21.78 -22.23
CA ASP A 74 -4.49 23.15 -22.41
C ASP A 74 -3.39 24.06 -22.96
N GLU A 75 -2.15 23.90 -22.48
CA GLU A 75 -0.99 24.64 -22.96
C GLU A 75 -0.66 24.29 -24.42
N ILE A 76 -0.63 22.99 -24.77
CA ILE A 76 -0.41 22.53 -26.15
C ILE A 76 -1.49 23.08 -27.10
N SER A 77 -2.76 23.05 -26.69
CA SER A 77 -3.85 23.57 -27.53
C SER A 77 -3.78 25.09 -27.69
N SER A 78 -3.40 25.83 -26.64
CA SER A 78 -3.18 27.27 -26.73
C SER A 78 -2.00 27.64 -27.65
N LEU A 79 -0.89 26.88 -27.59
CA LEU A 79 0.29 27.09 -28.42
C LEU A 79 -0.01 26.77 -29.90
N LYS A 80 -0.75 25.69 -30.17
CA LYS A 80 -1.23 25.36 -31.52
C LYS A 80 -2.08 26.47 -32.12
N LEU A 81 -2.98 27.03 -31.31
CA LEU A 81 -3.84 28.14 -31.73
C LEU A 81 -3.02 29.39 -32.01
N ARG A 82 -2.00 29.70 -31.20
CA ARG A 82 -1.11 30.84 -31.44
C ARG A 82 -0.28 30.69 -32.71
N LEU A 83 0.22 29.48 -32.99
CA LEU A 83 0.93 29.14 -34.23
C LEU A 83 0.03 29.26 -35.47
N SER A 84 -1.27 28.93 -35.38
CA SER A 84 -2.19 29.10 -36.51
C SER A 84 -2.51 30.57 -36.80
N TYR A 85 -2.58 31.42 -35.76
CA TYR A 85 -2.76 32.87 -35.93
C TYR A 85 -1.52 33.59 -36.48
N GLU A 86 -0.30 33.14 -36.18
CA GLU A 86 0.92 33.71 -36.77
C GLU A 86 1.09 33.39 -38.27
N THR A 87 0.29 32.46 -38.82
CA THR A 87 0.34 32.06 -40.23
C THR A 87 -0.58 32.82 -41.19
N SER A 88 -1.13 33.99 -40.84
CA SER A 88 -1.73 34.91 -41.84
C SER A 88 -1.81 36.36 -41.35
N PRO A 89 -1.52 37.40 -42.19
CA PRO A 89 -1.55 37.38 -43.66
C PRO A 89 -0.40 38.12 -44.43
N ILE A 90 -0.28 37.78 -45.74
CA ILE A 90 0.22 38.57 -46.92
C ILE A 90 1.66 38.34 -47.46
N GLN A 91 1.68 37.69 -48.65
CA GLN A 91 2.57 37.79 -49.84
C GLN A 91 3.86 36.93 -50.00
N VAL A 92 3.72 35.92 -50.88
CA VAL A 92 4.62 35.42 -51.96
C VAL A 92 6.14 35.47 -51.70
N VAL A 93 6.79 34.30 -51.54
CA VAL A 93 7.82 33.68 -52.42
C VAL A 93 8.49 32.49 -51.68
N ASP A 94 8.54 31.32 -52.36
CA ASP A 94 9.34 30.08 -52.13
C ASP A 94 8.64 28.85 -51.49
N ASP A 95 7.83 28.16 -52.31
CA ASP A 95 6.89 27.08 -51.94
C ASP A 95 7.49 25.66 -51.77
N THR A 96 8.82 25.46 -51.75
CA THR A 96 9.38 24.08 -51.67
C THR A 96 10.07 23.73 -50.36
N ALA A 97 10.64 24.69 -49.63
CA ALA A 97 11.36 24.42 -48.36
C ALA A 97 10.45 24.50 -47.11
N GLU A 98 9.44 25.36 -47.13
CA GLU A 98 8.51 25.53 -45.99
C GLU A 98 7.51 24.38 -45.86
N ASP A 99 7.12 23.75 -46.98
CA ASP A 99 6.17 22.64 -47.00
C ASP A 99 6.79 21.31 -46.52
N SER A 100 8.11 21.13 -46.70
CA SER A 100 8.87 20.04 -46.06
C SER A 100 8.97 20.25 -44.55
N SER A 101 9.26 21.47 -44.11
CA SER A 101 9.38 21.80 -42.68
C SER A 101 8.04 21.76 -41.94
N ARG A 102 6.92 22.07 -42.63
CA ARG A 102 5.56 21.92 -42.08
C ARG A 102 5.16 20.45 -41.93
N ARG A 103 5.43 19.62 -42.95
CA ARG A 103 5.17 18.18 -42.89
C ARG A 103 5.99 17.46 -41.82
N GLU A 104 7.27 17.83 -41.64
CA GLU A 104 8.09 17.30 -40.53
C GLU A 104 7.50 17.68 -39.16
N LYS A 105 7.10 18.94 -38.98
CA LYS A 105 6.47 19.39 -37.72
C LYS A 105 5.10 18.74 -37.48
N GLU A 106 4.29 18.55 -38.53
CA GLU A 106 3.02 17.82 -38.43
C GLU A 106 3.23 16.35 -38.08
N PHE A 107 4.26 15.71 -38.64
CA PHE A 107 4.63 14.33 -38.32
C PHE A 107 5.10 14.19 -36.87
N ASP A 108 5.93 15.12 -36.39
CA ASP A 108 6.38 15.16 -34.99
C ASP A 108 5.22 15.41 -34.01
N ILE A 109 4.27 16.27 -34.38
CA ILE A 109 3.06 16.52 -33.58
C ILE A 109 2.18 15.26 -33.53
N HIS A 110 1.98 14.59 -34.65
CA HIS A 110 1.14 13.40 -34.73
C HIS A 110 1.76 12.21 -33.96
N LEU A 111 3.09 12.09 -33.98
CA LEU A 111 3.85 11.12 -33.19
C LEU A 111 3.75 11.42 -31.68
N LEU A 112 3.81 12.69 -31.30
CA LEU A 112 3.67 13.13 -29.91
C LEU A 112 2.25 12.89 -29.38
N GLU A 113 1.23 13.14 -30.19
CA GLU A 113 -0.17 12.82 -29.87
C GLU A 113 -0.39 11.32 -29.66
N GLU A 114 0.15 10.49 -30.56
CA GLU A 114 0.09 9.03 -30.42
C GLU A 114 0.79 8.56 -29.13
N TYR A 115 1.92 9.18 -28.78
CA TYR A 115 2.65 8.87 -27.54
C TYR A 115 1.86 9.28 -26.29
N LEU A 116 1.20 10.44 -26.32
CA LEU A 116 0.34 10.91 -25.23
C LEU A 116 -0.92 10.05 -25.06
N GLU A 117 -1.49 9.54 -26.15
CA GLU A 117 -2.64 8.64 -26.11
C GLU A 117 -2.25 7.27 -25.52
N LYS A 118 -1.15 6.68 -25.99
CA LYS A 118 -0.58 5.45 -25.41
C LYS A 118 -0.25 5.61 -23.92
N LEU A 119 0.28 6.77 -23.54
CA LEU A 119 0.59 7.09 -22.14
C LEU A 119 -0.69 7.22 -21.30
N SER A 120 -1.72 7.86 -21.82
CA SER A 120 -3.04 7.97 -21.20
C SER A 120 -3.67 6.60 -20.96
N ASP A 121 -3.64 5.72 -21.97
CA ASP A 121 -4.17 4.36 -21.86
C ASP A 121 -3.42 3.53 -20.80
N HIS A 122 -2.09 3.63 -20.77
CA HIS A 122 -1.27 2.97 -19.75
C HIS A 122 -1.66 3.44 -18.34
N PHE A 123 -1.86 4.75 -18.13
CA PHE A 123 -2.29 5.28 -16.84
C PHE A 123 -3.69 4.79 -16.43
N ILE A 124 -4.62 4.70 -17.39
CA ILE A 124 -5.96 4.15 -17.14
C ILE A 124 -5.88 2.68 -16.71
N GLU A 125 -5.03 1.87 -17.35
CA GLU A 125 -4.81 0.49 -16.91
C GLU A 125 -4.18 0.41 -15.51
N GLU A 126 -3.19 1.25 -15.23
CA GLU A 126 -2.50 1.27 -13.94
C GLU A 126 -3.44 1.65 -12.78
N THR A 127 -4.34 2.61 -13.00
CA THR A 127 -5.37 2.99 -12.02
C THR A 127 -6.39 1.88 -11.81
N LYS A 128 -6.82 1.18 -12.87
CA LYS A 128 -7.71 0.00 -12.75
C LYS A 128 -7.06 -1.11 -11.94
N LEU A 129 -5.77 -1.39 -12.20
CA LEU A 129 -5.00 -2.41 -11.48
C LEU A 129 -4.89 -2.06 -9.99
N THR A 130 -4.59 -0.80 -9.68
CA THR A 130 -4.47 -0.32 -8.29
C THR A 130 -5.79 -0.43 -7.53
N LYS A 131 -6.90 0.03 -8.12
CA LYS A 131 -8.25 -0.14 -7.54
C LYS A 131 -8.57 -1.62 -7.27
N ARG A 132 -8.17 -2.51 -8.17
CA ARG A 132 -8.39 -3.96 -8.01
C ARG A 132 -7.57 -4.55 -6.87
N VAL A 133 -6.33 -4.09 -6.69
CA VAL A 133 -5.48 -4.47 -5.54
C VAL A 133 -6.13 -4.05 -4.22
N ASP A 134 -6.66 -2.83 -4.15
CA ASP A 134 -7.31 -2.33 -2.94
C ASP A 134 -8.59 -3.10 -2.61
N GLU A 135 -9.41 -3.41 -3.62
CA GLU A 135 -10.61 -4.22 -3.44
C GLU A 135 -10.27 -5.64 -2.91
N LEU A 136 -9.23 -6.26 -3.45
CA LEU A 136 -8.76 -7.57 -2.99
C LEU A 136 -8.19 -7.51 -1.56
N ASN A 137 -7.45 -6.45 -1.22
CA ASN A 137 -6.93 -6.24 0.13
C ASN A 137 -8.05 -6.05 1.17
N ASN A 138 -9.13 -5.36 0.81
CA ASN A 138 -10.32 -5.21 1.66
C ASN A 138 -11.02 -6.55 1.88
N LYS A 139 -11.23 -7.34 0.82
CA LYS A 139 -11.80 -8.70 0.94
C LYS A 139 -10.94 -9.62 1.79
N LEU A 140 -9.61 -9.56 1.61
CA LEU A 140 -8.66 -10.32 2.43
C LEU A 140 -8.74 -9.92 3.91
N SER A 141 -8.86 -8.63 4.20
CA SER A 141 -8.97 -8.13 5.57
C SER A 141 -10.26 -8.57 6.26
N LEU A 142 -11.39 -8.53 5.55
CA LEU A 142 -12.66 -9.06 6.03
C LEU A 142 -12.57 -10.56 6.33
N CYS A 143 -12.01 -11.34 5.40
CA CYS A 143 -11.87 -12.78 5.58
C CYS A 143 -11.02 -13.13 6.81
N LYS A 144 -9.89 -12.43 7.01
CA LYS A 144 -9.06 -12.58 8.23
C LYS A 144 -9.83 -12.29 9.52
N LEU A 145 -10.69 -11.26 9.52
CA LEU A 145 -11.51 -10.91 10.67
C LEU A 145 -12.54 -12.00 11.01
N TYR A 146 -13.25 -12.51 9.99
CA TYR A 146 -14.20 -13.63 10.16
C TYR A 146 -13.52 -14.84 10.77
N THR A 147 -12.34 -15.21 10.28
CA THR A 147 -11.55 -16.32 10.79
C THR A 147 -11.13 -16.15 12.26
N VAL A 148 -10.80 -14.93 12.70
CA VAL A 148 -10.50 -14.66 14.11
C VAL A 148 -11.75 -14.79 14.97
N ASN A 149 -12.87 -14.22 14.53
CA ASN A 149 -14.15 -14.29 15.25
C ASN A 149 -14.65 -15.73 15.41
N THR A 150 -14.54 -16.56 14.37
CA THR A 150 -14.94 -17.97 14.44
C THR A 150 -14.08 -18.74 15.44
N LYS A 151 -12.76 -18.53 15.47
CA LYS A 151 -11.87 -19.14 16.49
C LYS A 151 -12.26 -18.77 17.92
N ILE A 152 -12.63 -17.51 18.15
CA ILE A 152 -13.07 -17.04 19.47
C ILE A 152 -14.37 -17.73 19.88
N LEU A 153 -15.36 -17.79 18.98
CA LEU A 153 -16.63 -18.48 19.23
C LEU A 153 -16.42 -19.96 19.57
N VAL A 154 -15.52 -20.65 18.88
CA VAL A 154 -15.19 -22.05 19.16
C VAL A 154 -14.55 -22.22 20.54
N ALA A 155 -13.59 -21.37 20.89
CA ALA A 155 -12.95 -21.40 22.20
C ALA A 155 -13.98 -21.16 23.33
N GLN A 156 -14.92 -20.24 23.14
CA GLN A 156 -16.02 -19.98 24.08
C GLN A 156 -16.95 -21.19 24.22
N CYS A 157 -17.34 -21.83 23.12
CA CYS A 157 -18.16 -23.05 23.16
C CYS A 157 -17.45 -24.19 23.89
N GLN A 158 -16.14 -24.36 23.69
CA GLN A 158 -15.34 -25.38 24.38
C GLN A 158 -15.28 -25.14 25.89
N GLN A 159 -15.14 -23.88 26.32
CA GLN A 159 -15.17 -23.52 27.75
C GLN A 159 -16.53 -23.83 28.39
N ARG A 160 -17.63 -23.67 27.66
CA ARG A 160 -19.00 -23.77 28.21
C ARG A 160 -19.56 -25.20 28.28
N PHE A 161 -19.22 -26.05 27.30
CA PHE A 161 -19.80 -27.40 27.17
C PHE A 161 -18.79 -28.54 27.41
N GLY A 162 -17.51 -28.22 27.66
CA GLY A 162 -16.44 -29.20 27.80
C GLY A 162 -16.01 -29.82 26.47
N SER A 163 -14.79 -30.35 26.43
CA SER A 163 -14.14 -30.90 25.23
C SER A 163 -14.78 -32.19 24.68
N ASP A 164 -15.47 -32.95 25.53
CA ASP A 164 -15.89 -34.32 25.21
C ASP A 164 -17.36 -34.49 24.84
N HIS A 165 -18.13 -33.40 24.79
CA HIS A 165 -19.53 -33.46 24.38
C HIS A 165 -19.65 -33.75 22.87
N SER A 166 -20.51 -34.69 22.47
CA SER A 166 -20.56 -35.16 21.06
C SER A 166 -20.91 -34.05 20.07
N LYS A 167 -21.79 -33.11 20.46
CA LYS A 167 -22.11 -31.91 19.68
C LYS A 167 -20.89 -30.98 19.54
N THR A 168 -20.08 -30.84 20.58
CA THR A 168 -18.84 -30.05 20.54
C THR A 168 -17.80 -30.68 19.60
N LYS A 169 -17.69 -32.01 19.58
CA LYS A 169 -16.81 -32.73 18.62
C LYS A 169 -17.27 -32.57 17.18
N GLN A 170 -18.57 -32.66 16.93
CA GLN A 170 -19.15 -32.48 15.58
C GLN A 170 -18.96 -31.05 15.07
N VAL A 171 -19.32 -30.05 15.89
CA VAL A 171 -19.13 -28.62 15.57
C VAL A 171 -17.66 -28.30 15.34
N LYS A 172 -16.74 -28.85 16.14
CA LYS A 172 -15.29 -28.67 15.95
C LYS A 172 -14.79 -29.25 14.63
N LYS A 173 -15.30 -30.41 14.21
CA LYS A 173 -14.92 -31.05 12.94
C LYS A 173 -15.44 -30.28 11.72
N GLU A 174 -16.69 -29.82 11.76
CA GLU A 174 -17.26 -28.96 10.71
C GLU A 174 -16.52 -27.61 10.60
N LEU A 175 -16.12 -27.04 11.73
CA LEU A 175 -15.31 -25.82 11.77
C LEU A 175 -13.88 -26.03 11.29
N GLU A 176 -13.24 -27.18 11.55
CA GLU A 176 -11.93 -27.49 11.00
C GLU A 176 -11.98 -27.60 9.47
N ILE A 177 -13.04 -28.18 8.91
CA ILE A 177 -13.26 -28.26 7.46
C ILE A 177 -13.47 -26.86 6.88
N LEU A 178 -14.34 -26.05 7.48
CA LEU A 178 -14.54 -24.65 7.06
C LEU A 178 -13.26 -23.82 7.17
N HIS A 179 -12.48 -23.99 8.25
CA HIS A 179 -11.23 -23.26 8.45
C HIS A 179 -10.14 -23.65 7.45
N ASN A 180 -10.06 -24.93 7.07
CA ASN A 180 -9.15 -25.38 6.03
C ASN A 180 -9.56 -24.81 4.66
N ASN A 181 -10.85 -24.82 4.34
CA ASN A 181 -11.37 -24.22 3.11
C ASN A 181 -11.13 -22.70 3.06
N GLU A 182 -11.36 -21.99 4.17
CA GLU A 182 -11.05 -20.57 4.32
C GLU A 182 -9.55 -20.29 4.15
N ARG A 183 -8.69 -21.12 4.76
CA ARG A 183 -7.24 -20.97 4.68
C ARG A 183 -6.76 -21.14 3.23
N ASP A 184 -7.23 -22.17 2.53
CA ASP A 184 -6.91 -22.38 1.12
C ASP A 184 -7.37 -21.22 0.24
N PHE A 185 -8.54 -20.64 0.53
CA PHE A 185 -9.05 -19.46 -0.18
C PHE A 185 -8.21 -18.21 0.11
N ILE A 186 -7.82 -17.98 1.36
CA ILE A 186 -6.94 -16.89 1.79
C ILE A 186 -5.57 -17.01 1.13
N ASP A 187 -4.99 -18.23 1.07
CA ASP A 187 -3.68 -18.47 0.47
C ASP A 187 -3.69 -18.25 -1.05
N LYS A 188 -4.78 -18.66 -1.73
CA LYS A 188 -4.99 -18.35 -3.14
C LYS A 188 -5.11 -16.84 -3.38
N LEU A 189 -5.91 -16.13 -2.57
CA LEU A 189 -6.04 -14.67 -2.66
C LEU A 189 -4.72 -13.96 -2.38
N SER A 190 -3.98 -14.39 -1.36
CA SER A 190 -2.67 -13.80 -1.03
C SER A 190 -1.65 -14.03 -2.13
N SER A 191 -1.68 -15.19 -2.78
CA SER A 191 -0.81 -15.49 -3.92
C SER A 191 -1.14 -14.60 -5.12
N SER A 192 -2.43 -14.43 -5.43
CA SER A 192 -2.87 -13.51 -6.49
C SER A 192 -2.46 -12.06 -6.24
N VAL A 193 -2.58 -11.56 -5.01
CA VAL A 193 -2.14 -10.20 -4.65
C VAL A 193 -0.63 -10.03 -4.79
N LYS A 194 0.17 -11.03 -4.38
CA LYS A 194 1.63 -11.01 -4.55
C LYS A 194 2.03 -10.95 -6.02
N VAL A 195 1.42 -11.78 -6.87
CA VAL A 195 1.70 -11.77 -8.32
C VAL A 195 1.37 -10.40 -8.93
N ILE A 196 0.26 -9.78 -8.56
CA ILE A 196 -0.11 -8.45 -9.08
C ILE A 196 0.90 -7.38 -8.63
N ASN A 197 1.36 -7.42 -7.37
CA ASN A 197 2.37 -6.49 -6.88
C ASN A 197 3.73 -6.71 -7.54
N GLU A 198 4.14 -7.95 -7.78
CA GLU A 198 5.39 -8.25 -8.51
C GLU A 198 5.33 -7.74 -9.96
N ILE A 199 4.18 -7.86 -10.62
CA ILE A 199 3.97 -7.29 -11.96
C ILE A 199 4.08 -5.76 -11.91
N LYS A 200 3.52 -5.12 -10.87
CA LYS A 200 3.61 -3.67 -10.66
C LYS A 200 5.06 -3.23 -10.43
N ASP A 201 5.81 -3.93 -9.59
CA ASP A 201 7.20 -3.61 -9.24
C ASP A 201 8.14 -3.82 -10.44
N ARG A 202 7.94 -4.89 -11.23
CA ARG A 202 8.72 -5.12 -12.46
C ARG A 202 8.51 -4.00 -13.47
N ARG A 203 7.27 -3.54 -13.66
CA ARG A 203 6.96 -2.42 -14.57
C ARG A 203 7.56 -1.10 -14.09
N ALA A 204 7.65 -0.87 -12.77
CA ALA A 204 8.28 0.32 -12.20
C ALA A 204 9.81 0.36 -12.44
N ASN A 205 10.47 -0.80 -12.44
CA ASN A 205 11.92 -0.92 -12.66
C ASN A 205 12.35 -0.96 -14.14
N LEU A 206 11.40 -0.95 -15.08
CA LEU A 206 11.65 -0.90 -16.53
C LEU A 206 11.66 0.54 -17.09
N LYS A 207 11.52 1.55 -16.22
CA LYS A 207 11.76 2.98 -16.52
C LYS A 207 13.18 3.35 -16.10
#